data_AF-A0A6P5WX21-F1
#
_entry.id   AF-A0A6P5WX21-F1
#
_cell.length_a   1.000
_cell.length_b   1.000
_cell.length_c   1.000
_cell.angle_alpha   90.00
_cell.angle_beta   90.00
_cell.angle_gamma   90.00
#
_symmetry.space_group_name_H-M   'P 1'
#
loop_
_entity.id
_entity.type
_entity.pdbx_description
1 polymer ?
#
loop_
_entity_poly.entity_id
_entity_poly.type
_entity_poly.pdbx_seq_one_letter_code
_entity_poly.pdbx_strand_id
1 'polypeptide(L)'
;MADGCLGPYFCKPPKPSPIPLFLLQIPKLPLHFPSKPMAAHCHCISNPRPYQPSLLVFSGGTAFNGVVEELKKLTVRVAHVLPVSDDGGSTAEIVRVLGGPAVGDIRSRCLRLADQSTSEALAVRRLLGHRLPINPQQAKSEWYEVVEGEHSLWEGVSKPYRETIRSFLAYFQNEILRRPNESFCFSNGSIGNFFFAGARVFFQSLDAAIFLFSRVSDIPAESLVLPVISTNDRLTLGCELWDGTIVRGQNEISHPAYGSIGPVDKGRSSVPALPSRIKRVFYMSSEGTNSLHEVFPTVNPAVLDQLSNVDCIVYAMGSLFTSLCPSLVLLGIGEVISSRSCPKVLLLNGTHDRETSGFSASSFVIAITDALNRTYGDSHNCLKHFPSQYINTLLVPKDGEIPIDDQILRSQGIFDVVIVDSIRDPKVGIIFDPVSLINALGNVVSRYMRTKD
;
A
#
# COMPACT_ATOMS: atom_id res chain seq x y z
N MET A 1 -67.71 0.79 26.40
CA MET A 1 -68.55 1.99 26.57
C MET A 1 -67.97 2.85 27.68
N ALA A 2 -67.36 3.97 27.28
CA ALA A 2 -67.52 5.32 27.85
C ALA A 2 -67.22 5.55 29.34
N ASP A 3 -66.68 6.68 29.78
CA ASP A 3 -65.87 7.80 29.26
C ASP A 3 -65.62 8.68 30.50
N GLY A 4 -64.60 9.55 30.47
CA GLY A 4 -64.54 10.74 31.34
C GLY A 4 -63.39 10.74 32.37
N CYS A 5 -62.21 11.28 32.05
CA CYS A 5 -61.85 12.71 32.04
C CYS A 5 -61.42 13.29 33.40
N LEU A 6 -60.11 13.33 33.66
CA LEU A 6 -59.41 14.46 34.29
C LEU A 6 -57.95 14.49 33.76
N GLY A 7 -57.59 15.48 32.94
CA GLY A 7 -56.19 15.82 32.63
C GLY A 7 -55.68 16.94 33.57
N PRO A 8 -54.61 17.68 33.24
CA PRO A 8 -53.35 17.34 32.58
C PRO A 8 -52.13 17.71 33.48
N TYR A 9 -50.97 17.06 33.33
CA TYR A 9 -49.70 17.62 33.82
C TYR A 9 -48.62 17.57 32.73
N PHE A 10 -48.57 18.66 31.94
CA PHE A 10 -47.41 19.00 31.13
C PHE A 10 -46.36 19.66 32.03
N CYS A 11 -45.27 18.94 32.32
CA CYS A 11 -44.05 19.58 32.83
C CYS A 11 -43.37 20.34 31.68
N LYS A 12 -43.46 21.67 31.71
CA LYS A 12 -42.60 22.55 30.90
C LYS A 12 -41.16 22.48 31.44
N PRO A 13 -40.13 22.39 30.58
CA PRO A 13 -38.75 22.62 31.02
C PRO A 13 -38.56 24.09 31.42
N PRO A 14 -37.71 24.38 32.42
CA PRO A 14 -37.47 25.76 32.86
C PRO A 14 -36.73 26.56 31.78
N LYS A 15 -37.11 27.84 31.64
CA LYS A 15 -36.39 28.81 30.80
C LYS A 15 -34.97 29.03 31.38
N PRO A 16 -33.92 29.14 30.55
CA PRO A 16 -32.61 29.56 31.03
C PRO A 16 -32.65 31.02 31.47
N SER A 17 -32.14 31.29 32.67
CA SER A 17 -31.85 32.63 33.18
C SER A 17 -30.63 33.22 32.46
N PRO A 18 -30.55 34.56 32.29
CA PRO A 18 -29.39 35.19 31.66
C PRO A 18 -28.19 35.14 32.62
N ILE A 19 -27.09 34.56 32.14
CA ILE A 19 -25.78 34.55 32.82
C ILE A 19 -25.20 35.97 32.73
N PRO A 20 -24.67 36.56 33.82
CA PRO A 20 -24.03 37.87 33.75
C PRO A 20 -22.70 37.77 32.99
N LEU A 21 -22.55 38.59 31.95
CA LEU A 21 -21.34 38.73 31.17
C LEU A 21 -20.28 39.47 32.02
N PHE A 22 -19.41 38.73 32.70
CA PHE A 22 -18.20 39.30 33.29
C PHE A 22 -17.21 39.61 32.17
N LEU A 23 -17.12 40.90 31.81
CA LEU A 23 -16.05 41.46 30.98
C LEU A 23 -14.72 41.33 31.74
N LEU A 24 -13.95 40.29 31.44
CA LEU A 24 -12.53 40.22 31.78
C LEU A 24 -11.79 41.28 30.94
N GLN A 25 -11.41 42.38 31.59
CA GLN A 25 -10.47 43.35 31.03
C GLN A 25 -9.10 42.69 30.88
N ILE A 26 -8.73 42.35 29.64
CA ILE A 26 -7.37 41.94 29.27
C ILE A 26 -6.51 43.22 29.19
N PRO A 27 -5.36 43.32 29.88
CA PRO A 27 -4.48 44.46 29.73
C PRO A 27 -3.85 44.46 28.33
N LYS A 28 -4.00 45.56 27.60
CA LYS A 28 -3.32 45.81 26.31
C LYS A 28 -1.82 46.01 26.57
N LEU A 29 -1.00 45.00 26.29
CA LEU A 29 0.43 45.20 26.06
C LEU A 29 0.66 45.73 24.63
N PRO A 30 1.56 46.70 24.43
CA PRO A 30 1.94 47.14 23.09
C PRO A 30 2.81 46.07 22.41
N LEU A 31 2.29 45.46 21.35
CA LEU A 31 3.08 44.64 20.42
C LEU A 31 3.92 45.58 19.54
N HIS A 32 5.17 45.80 19.92
CA HIS A 32 6.19 46.39 19.05
C HIS A 32 6.95 45.25 18.37
N PHE A 33 6.69 45.03 17.07
CA PHE A 33 7.50 44.14 16.24
C PHE A 33 8.71 44.92 15.72
N PRO A 34 9.95 44.57 16.08
CA PRO A 34 11.11 45.09 15.39
C PRO A 34 11.22 44.41 14.01
N SER A 35 10.92 45.17 12.96
CA SER A 35 11.26 44.83 11.59
C SER A 35 12.75 45.08 11.34
N LYS A 36 13.58 44.04 11.51
CA LYS A 36 14.88 43.95 10.85
C LYS A 36 15.09 42.53 10.32
N PRO A 37 15.53 42.37 9.06
CA PRO A 37 15.82 41.07 8.50
C PRO A 37 17.07 40.52 9.21
N MET A 38 16.96 39.36 9.85
CA MET A 38 18.15 38.64 10.26
C MET A 38 18.86 38.16 9.00
N ALA A 39 20.15 38.52 8.93
CA ALA A 39 21.04 38.29 7.82
C ALA A 39 20.95 36.87 7.29
N ALA A 40 20.78 36.77 5.96
CA ALA A 40 21.05 35.56 5.20
C ALA A 40 22.44 35.06 5.60
N HIS A 41 22.50 33.92 6.28
CA HIS A 41 23.71 33.13 6.31
C HIS A 41 23.98 32.75 4.86
N CYS A 42 25.09 33.27 4.36
CA CYS A 42 25.64 33.01 3.05
C CYS A 42 25.76 31.49 2.91
N HIS A 43 24.80 30.86 2.23
CA HIS A 43 24.98 29.49 1.78
C HIS A 43 26.14 29.55 0.79
N CYS A 44 27.29 29.05 1.25
CA CYS A 44 28.33 28.54 0.38
C CYS A 44 27.61 27.80 -0.75
N ILE A 45 27.87 28.19 -2.00
CA ILE A 45 27.36 27.53 -3.20
C ILE A 45 27.79 26.08 -3.09
N SER A 46 26.91 25.25 -2.56
CA SER A 46 27.02 23.82 -2.63
C SER A 46 26.79 23.50 -4.10
N ASN A 47 27.69 22.71 -4.69
CA ASN A 47 27.47 22.13 -6.01
C ASN A 47 26.00 21.71 -6.11
N PRO A 48 25.27 22.05 -7.20
CA PRO A 48 23.89 21.61 -7.34
C PRO A 48 23.89 20.10 -7.17
N ARG A 49 23.22 19.61 -6.13
CA ARG A 49 23.01 18.17 -5.96
C ARG A 49 22.44 17.68 -7.29
N PRO A 50 22.96 16.59 -7.88
CA PRO A 50 22.41 16.08 -9.12
C PRO A 50 20.89 15.92 -8.96
N TYR A 51 20.13 16.40 -9.94
CA TYR A 51 18.68 16.38 -9.91
C TYR A 51 18.19 14.96 -9.61
N GLN A 52 17.49 14.78 -8.49
CA GLN A 52 16.86 13.50 -8.17
C GLN A 52 15.40 13.53 -8.64
N PRO A 53 15.00 12.64 -9.57
CA PRO A 53 13.63 12.60 -10.06
C PRO A 53 12.67 12.15 -8.97
N SER A 54 11.45 12.67 -9.00
CA SER A 54 10.34 12.22 -8.17
C SER A 54 9.54 11.13 -8.88
N LEU A 55 9.27 10.03 -8.18
CA LEU A 55 8.61 8.85 -8.75
C LEU A 55 7.34 8.53 -7.98
N LEU A 56 6.29 8.12 -8.67
CA LEU A 56 5.18 7.38 -8.07
C LEU A 56 5.22 5.95 -8.56
N VAL A 57 5.27 5.00 -7.63
CA VAL A 57 5.34 3.57 -7.92
C VAL A 57 4.08 2.90 -7.42
N PHE A 58 3.22 2.46 -8.34
CA PHE A 58 2.19 1.48 -8.01
C PHE A 58 2.86 0.13 -7.83
N SER A 59 2.71 -0.45 -6.65
CA SER A 59 3.30 -1.74 -6.31
C SER A 59 2.35 -2.54 -5.41
N GLY A 60 2.66 -3.81 -5.21
CA GLY A 60 2.08 -4.60 -4.12
C GLY A 60 3.19 -5.17 -3.24
N GLY A 61 3.06 -6.46 -2.93
CA GLY A 61 3.93 -7.18 -2.00
C GLY A 61 5.41 -7.30 -2.38
N THR A 62 5.93 -8.52 -2.43
CA THR A 62 7.38 -8.74 -2.32
C THR A 62 8.18 -8.52 -3.60
N ALA A 63 7.55 -8.54 -4.78
CA ALA A 63 8.26 -8.49 -6.06
C ALA A 63 9.15 -7.24 -6.20
N PHE A 64 8.61 -6.06 -5.89
CA PHE A 64 9.37 -4.81 -5.95
C PHE A 64 10.38 -4.65 -4.80
N ASN A 65 10.34 -5.49 -3.75
CA ASN A 65 11.28 -5.37 -2.63
C ASN A 65 12.75 -5.59 -3.03
N GLY A 66 13.00 -6.40 -4.06
CA GLY A 66 14.35 -6.71 -4.52
C GLY A 66 15.10 -5.52 -5.13
N VAL A 67 14.39 -4.47 -5.56
CA VAL A 67 14.97 -3.36 -6.32
C VAL A 67 14.96 -2.02 -5.56
N VAL A 68 14.34 -1.98 -4.37
CA VAL A 68 14.19 -0.73 -3.61
C VAL A 68 15.52 -0.16 -3.12
N GLU A 69 16.48 -1.00 -2.70
CA GLU A 69 17.78 -0.49 -2.27
C GLU A 69 18.58 0.11 -3.43
N GLU A 70 18.47 -0.48 -4.64
CA GLU A 70 19.06 0.12 -5.84
C GLU A 70 18.32 1.39 -6.25
N LEU A 71 16.98 1.43 -6.13
CA LEU A 71 16.18 2.62 -6.43
C LEU A 71 16.59 3.82 -5.58
N LYS A 72 16.90 3.61 -4.30
CA LYS A 72 17.39 4.68 -3.39
C LYS A 72 18.67 5.35 -3.91
N LYS A 73 19.49 4.66 -4.72
CA LYS A 73 20.69 5.25 -5.34
C LYS A 73 20.35 6.21 -6.47
N LEU A 74 19.22 5.99 -7.15
CA LEU A 74 18.68 6.92 -8.16
C LEU A 74 17.95 8.10 -7.50
N THR A 75 17.05 7.80 -6.55
CA THR A 75 16.26 8.82 -5.85
C THR A 75 15.62 8.26 -4.59
N VAL A 76 15.47 9.10 -3.57
CA VAL A 76 14.64 8.83 -2.38
C VAL A 76 13.27 9.49 -2.45
N ARG A 77 13.00 10.31 -3.50
CA ARG A 77 11.73 11.02 -3.70
C ARG A 77 10.70 10.09 -4.35
N VAL A 78 10.27 9.06 -3.62
CA VAL A 78 9.41 7.99 -4.15
C VAL A 78 8.13 7.88 -3.34
N ALA A 79 6.98 8.01 -3.99
CA ALA A 79 5.68 7.66 -3.42
C ALA A 79 5.33 6.21 -3.80
N HIS A 80 5.40 5.29 -2.84
CA HIS A 80 5.01 3.90 -3.00
C HIS A 80 3.52 3.74 -2.69
N VAL A 81 2.72 3.54 -3.73
CA VAL A 81 1.26 3.34 -3.61
C VAL A 81 0.97 1.85 -3.54
N LEU A 82 0.23 1.44 -2.50
CA LEU A 82 -0.02 0.03 -2.17
C LEU A 82 -1.53 -0.23 -1.95
N PRO A 83 -2.04 -1.40 -2.37
CA PRO A 83 -3.41 -1.82 -2.08
C PRO A 83 -3.59 -2.18 -0.59
N VAL A 84 -4.84 -2.18 -0.15
CA VAL A 84 -5.26 -2.49 1.24
C VAL A 84 -6.17 -3.72 1.33
N SER A 85 -6.06 -4.64 0.36
CA SER A 85 -6.92 -5.82 0.20
C SER A 85 -6.24 -7.17 0.51
N ASP A 86 -4.99 -7.17 0.96
CA ASP A 86 -4.26 -8.39 1.27
C ASP A 86 -4.93 -9.21 2.39
N ASP A 87 -5.35 -10.43 2.06
CA ASP A 87 -6.01 -11.34 3.00
C ASP A 87 -5.16 -12.57 3.33
N GLY A 88 -3.83 -12.47 3.18
CA GLY A 88 -2.85 -13.53 3.45
C GLY A 88 -2.15 -13.51 4.80
N GLY A 89 -1.70 -14.69 5.23
CA GLY A 89 -0.85 -14.89 6.40
C GLY A 89 -1.36 -14.21 7.68
N SER A 90 -0.46 -13.59 8.43
CA SER A 90 -0.82 -12.88 9.67
C SER A 90 -1.76 -11.68 9.45
N THR A 91 -1.86 -11.14 8.23
CA THR A 91 -2.81 -10.07 7.92
C THR A 91 -4.24 -10.58 8.03
N ALA A 92 -4.50 -11.79 7.50
CA ALA A 92 -5.81 -12.44 7.55
C ALA A 92 -6.31 -12.58 8.99
N GLU A 93 -5.42 -13.03 9.89
CA GLU A 93 -5.76 -13.24 11.29
C GLU A 93 -6.03 -11.93 12.04
N ILE A 94 -5.24 -10.89 11.78
CA ILE A 94 -5.49 -9.54 12.33
C ILE A 94 -6.85 -9.02 11.86
N VAL A 95 -7.14 -9.11 10.56
CA VAL A 95 -8.40 -8.63 9.97
C VAL A 95 -9.58 -9.45 10.48
N ARG A 96 -9.42 -10.75 10.71
CA ARG A 96 -10.46 -11.61 11.29
C ARG A 96 -10.84 -11.15 12.70
N VAL A 97 -9.86 -10.96 13.58
CA VAL A 97 -10.09 -10.69 15.01
C VAL A 97 -10.34 -9.21 15.31
N LEU A 98 -9.63 -8.30 14.65
CA LEU A 98 -9.68 -6.85 14.92
C LEU A 98 -10.39 -6.04 13.83
N GLY A 99 -10.70 -6.65 12.68
CA GLY A 99 -11.26 -5.94 11.53
C GLY A 99 -10.28 -4.97 10.87
N GLY A 100 -10.83 -4.14 9.99
CA GLY A 100 -10.13 -3.08 9.27
C GLY A 100 -9.33 -3.53 8.05
N PRO A 101 -8.55 -2.61 7.45
CA PRO A 101 -7.84 -2.85 6.19
C PRO A 101 -6.65 -3.78 6.37
N ALA A 102 -6.22 -4.39 5.27
CA ALA A 102 -5.00 -5.14 5.22
C ALA A 102 -3.76 -4.24 5.41
N VAL A 103 -2.80 -4.69 6.22
CA VAL A 103 -1.57 -3.93 6.52
C VAL A 103 -0.29 -4.59 5.99
N GLY A 104 -0.37 -5.81 5.47
CA GLY A 104 0.79 -6.67 5.19
C GLY A 104 1.77 -6.07 4.17
N ASP A 105 1.26 -5.61 3.03
CA ASP A 105 2.06 -5.03 1.95
C ASP A 105 2.63 -3.66 2.34
N ILE A 106 1.84 -2.83 3.01
CA ILE A 106 2.27 -1.52 3.56
C ILE A 106 3.42 -1.72 4.55
N ARG A 107 3.23 -2.60 5.55
CA ARG A 107 4.28 -2.95 6.51
C ARG A 107 5.52 -3.52 5.83
N SER A 108 5.36 -4.36 4.80
CA SER A 108 6.46 -4.90 4.01
C SER A 108 7.29 -3.80 3.33
N ARG A 109 6.63 -2.81 2.73
CA ARG A 109 7.28 -1.66 2.09
C ARG A 109 7.97 -0.76 3.12
N CYS A 110 7.30 -0.41 4.21
CA CYS A 110 7.90 0.39 5.28
C CYS A 110 9.16 -0.28 5.82
N LEU A 111 9.08 -1.57 6.14
CA LEU A 111 10.23 -2.33 6.61
C LEU A 111 11.36 -2.34 5.59
N ARG A 112 11.07 -2.50 4.30
CA ARG A 112 12.10 -2.47 3.25
C ARG A 112 12.80 -1.11 3.16
N LEU A 113 12.04 -0.03 3.32
CA LEU A 113 12.58 1.33 3.28
C LEU A 113 13.35 1.73 4.54
N ALA A 114 13.20 0.99 5.64
CA ALA A 114 13.84 1.26 6.92
C ALA A 114 15.35 1.51 6.81
N ASP A 115 15.86 2.41 7.65
CA ASP A 115 17.29 2.67 7.75
C ASP A 115 18.06 1.39 8.12
N GLN A 116 19.28 1.31 7.61
CA GLN A 116 20.22 0.21 7.85
C GLN A 116 21.62 0.73 8.16
N SER A 117 21.77 2.04 8.37
CA SER A 117 23.07 2.70 8.56
C SER A 117 23.62 2.54 9.97
N THR A 118 22.76 2.32 10.97
CA THR A 118 23.15 2.18 12.38
C THR A 118 22.83 0.80 12.94
N SER A 119 23.55 0.40 14.00
CA SER A 119 23.28 -0.84 14.72
C SER A 119 21.88 -0.87 15.34
N GLU A 120 21.40 0.28 15.82
CA GLU A 120 20.03 0.42 16.34
C GLU A 120 18.99 0.27 15.23
N ALA A 121 19.17 0.90 14.07
CA ALA A 121 18.26 0.76 12.94
C ALA A 121 18.15 -0.70 12.48
N LEU A 122 19.28 -1.40 12.42
CA LEU A 122 19.31 -2.85 12.13
C LEU A 122 18.57 -3.67 13.20
N ALA A 123 18.71 -3.33 14.48
CA ALA A 123 18.00 -4.00 15.58
C ALA A 123 16.47 -3.77 15.52
N VAL A 124 16.04 -2.52 15.28
CA VAL A 124 14.61 -2.17 15.11
C VAL A 124 14.03 -2.88 13.89
N ARG A 125 14.75 -2.86 12.76
CA ARG A 125 14.36 -3.60 11.55
C ARG A 125 14.24 -5.10 11.80
N ARG A 126 15.18 -5.71 12.54
CA ARG A 126 15.13 -7.12 12.91
C ARG A 126 13.88 -7.43 13.74
N LEU A 127 13.59 -6.61 14.76
CA LEU A 127 12.40 -6.75 15.60
C LEU A 127 11.10 -6.67 14.78
N LEU A 128 10.91 -5.59 13.99
CA LEU A 128 9.69 -5.39 13.21
C LEU A 128 9.57 -6.35 12.01
N GLY A 129 10.70 -6.85 11.52
CA GLY A 129 10.78 -7.86 10.47
C GLY A 129 10.55 -9.29 10.96
N HIS A 130 10.57 -9.51 12.28
CA HIS A 130 10.49 -10.84 12.86
C HIS A 130 9.15 -11.54 12.59
N ARG A 131 9.22 -12.85 12.35
CA ARG A 131 8.08 -13.75 12.25
C ARG A 131 8.15 -14.80 13.34
N LEU A 132 7.06 -14.95 14.09
CA LEU A 132 6.93 -15.96 15.12
C LEU A 132 6.96 -17.38 14.54
N PRO A 133 7.30 -18.40 15.34
CA PRO A 133 7.27 -19.80 14.95
C PRO A 133 5.93 -20.25 14.34
N ILE A 134 5.96 -21.30 13.52
CA ILE A 134 4.73 -21.89 12.96
C ILE A 134 3.96 -22.64 14.07
N ASN A 135 4.67 -23.26 15.02
CA ASN A 135 4.03 -23.99 16.12
C ASN A 135 3.23 -23.01 17.02
N PRO A 136 1.92 -23.23 17.24
CA PRO A 136 1.07 -22.29 17.97
C PRO A 136 1.51 -22.02 19.42
N GLN A 137 1.96 -23.05 20.14
CA GLN A 137 2.38 -22.91 21.54
C GLN A 137 3.68 -22.11 21.65
N GLN A 138 4.67 -22.42 20.81
CA GLN A 138 5.92 -21.67 20.75
C GLN A 138 5.69 -20.23 20.32
N ALA A 139 4.87 -19.99 19.28
CA ALA A 139 4.53 -18.65 18.83
C ALA A 139 3.88 -17.81 19.93
N LYS A 140 2.96 -18.42 20.69
CA LYS A 140 2.30 -17.74 21.82
C LYS A 140 3.29 -17.44 22.96
N SER A 141 4.18 -18.37 23.29
CA SER A 141 5.22 -18.16 24.32
C SER A 141 6.15 -17.01 23.93
N GLU A 142 6.71 -17.07 22.73
CA GLU A 142 7.64 -16.07 22.22
C GLU A 142 6.98 -14.68 22.10
N TRP A 143 5.71 -14.63 21.68
CA TRP A 143 4.94 -13.39 21.67
C TRP A 143 4.84 -12.75 23.06
N TYR A 144 4.57 -13.52 24.12
CA TYR A 144 4.52 -12.98 25.48
C TYR A 144 5.87 -12.44 25.94
N GLU A 145 6.95 -13.16 25.69
CA GLU A 145 8.31 -12.70 26.00
C GLU A 145 8.64 -11.37 25.30
N VAL A 146 8.18 -11.21 24.05
CA VAL A 146 8.33 -9.95 23.29
C VAL A 146 7.52 -8.82 23.93
N VAL A 147 6.25 -9.05 24.28
CA VAL A 147 5.38 -8.02 24.88
C VAL A 147 5.84 -7.62 26.28
N GLU A 148 6.34 -8.57 27.07
CA GLU A 148 6.90 -8.34 28.40
C GLU A 148 8.22 -7.55 28.34
N GLY A 149 8.95 -7.66 27.23
CA GLY A 149 10.21 -6.94 27.01
C GLY A 149 11.46 -7.76 27.31
N GLU A 150 11.30 -9.06 27.55
CA GLU A 150 12.36 -9.98 27.99
C GLU A 150 13.01 -10.74 26.81
N HIS A 151 12.36 -10.78 25.64
CA HIS A 151 12.90 -11.48 24.47
C HIS A 151 14.15 -10.80 23.88
N SER A 152 15.10 -11.62 23.41
CA SER A 152 16.38 -11.17 22.83
C SER A 152 16.26 -10.27 21.60
N LEU A 153 15.09 -10.25 20.94
CA LEU A 153 14.83 -9.32 19.82
C LEU A 153 15.02 -7.85 20.21
N TRP A 154 14.85 -7.51 21.49
CA TRP A 154 15.06 -6.16 22.02
C TRP A 154 16.53 -5.77 22.19
N GLU A 155 17.48 -6.69 22.02
CA GLU A 155 18.92 -6.40 22.08
C GLU A 155 19.33 -5.39 21.01
N GLY A 156 19.99 -4.30 21.41
CA GLY A 156 20.40 -3.22 20.51
C GLY A 156 19.30 -2.20 20.18
N VAL A 157 18.08 -2.38 20.67
CA VAL A 157 17.00 -1.37 20.59
C VAL A 157 17.05 -0.49 21.85
N SER A 158 17.25 0.82 21.70
CA SER A 158 17.34 1.74 22.85
C SER A 158 16.02 1.82 23.62
N LYS A 159 16.10 2.37 24.83
CA LYS A 159 14.93 2.53 25.71
C LYS A 159 13.79 3.35 25.06
N PRO A 160 14.02 4.52 24.43
CA PRO A 160 12.95 5.27 23.77
C PRO A 160 12.22 4.48 22.67
N TYR A 161 12.97 3.77 21.82
CA TYR A 161 12.40 2.92 20.78
C TYR A 161 11.62 1.75 21.39
N ARG A 162 12.20 1.09 22.41
CA ARG A 162 11.58 -0.03 23.11
C ARG A 162 10.26 0.37 23.75
N GLU A 163 10.21 1.50 24.45
CA GLU A 163 8.99 2.00 25.08
C GLU A 163 7.93 2.37 24.04
N THR A 164 8.33 3.01 22.94
CA THR A 164 7.43 3.37 21.85
C THR A 164 6.82 2.13 21.18
N ILE A 165 7.65 1.20 20.71
CA ILE A 165 7.19 0.01 19.98
C ILE A 165 6.36 -0.89 20.90
N ARG A 166 6.85 -1.16 22.13
CA ARG A 166 6.19 -2.06 23.06
C ARG A 166 4.83 -1.54 23.51
N SER A 167 4.64 -0.23 23.61
CA SER A 167 3.33 0.36 23.95
C SER A 167 2.23 -0.04 22.96
N PHE A 168 2.53 -0.05 21.66
CA PHE A 168 1.57 -0.46 20.63
C PHE A 168 1.42 -1.97 20.51
N LEU A 169 2.47 -2.75 20.79
CA LEU A 169 2.37 -4.21 20.90
C LEU A 169 1.47 -4.62 22.09
N ALA A 170 1.64 -3.97 23.24
CA ALA A 170 0.80 -4.18 24.41
C ALA A 170 -0.66 -3.73 24.17
N TYR A 171 -0.84 -2.61 23.45
CA TYR A 171 -2.17 -2.15 23.04
C TYR A 171 -2.85 -3.18 22.13
N PHE A 172 -2.13 -3.70 21.12
CA PHE A 172 -2.62 -4.78 20.26
C PHE A 172 -3.03 -6.02 21.08
N GLN A 173 -2.18 -6.45 22.02
CA GLN A 173 -2.48 -7.56 22.93
C GLN A 173 -3.77 -7.34 23.73
N ASN A 174 -3.99 -6.11 24.23
CA ASN A 174 -5.20 -5.79 24.97
C ASN A 174 -6.45 -5.82 24.07
N GLU A 175 -6.34 -5.31 22.84
CA GLU A 175 -7.45 -5.30 21.88
C GLU A 175 -7.89 -6.70 21.47
N ILE A 176 -6.96 -7.64 21.27
CA ILE A 176 -7.33 -9.03 20.98
C ILE A 176 -8.01 -9.70 22.18
N LEU A 177 -7.56 -9.43 23.42
CA LEU A 177 -8.11 -10.03 24.64
C LEU A 177 -9.53 -9.55 24.94
N ARG A 178 -9.91 -8.37 24.44
CA ARG A 178 -11.27 -7.81 24.58
C ARG A 178 -12.28 -8.48 23.66
N ARG A 179 -11.87 -9.34 22.73
CA ARG A 179 -12.76 -10.07 21.80
C ARG A 179 -13.26 -11.35 22.48
N PRO A 180 -14.55 -11.42 22.91
CA PRO A 180 -15.01 -12.48 23.81
C PRO A 180 -15.11 -13.86 23.15
N ASN A 181 -15.26 -13.92 21.82
CA ASN A 181 -15.58 -15.15 21.09
C ASN A 181 -14.51 -15.54 20.05
N GLU A 182 -13.36 -14.86 20.05
CA GLU A 182 -12.30 -15.10 19.05
C GLU A 182 -10.96 -15.31 19.73
N SER A 183 -10.40 -16.51 19.60
CA SER A 183 -9.00 -16.74 19.92
C SER A 183 -8.12 -16.16 18.82
N PHE A 184 -6.97 -15.58 19.19
CA PHE A 184 -5.96 -15.10 18.25
C PHE A 184 -4.86 -16.14 18.05
N CYS A 185 -4.53 -16.45 16.80
CA CYS A 185 -3.47 -17.36 16.40
C CYS A 185 -2.18 -16.60 16.06
N PHE A 186 -1.14 -16.80 16.87
CA PHE A 186 0.16 -16.15 16.67
C PHE A 186 1.08 -16.86 15.67
N SER A 187 0.72 -18.05 15.20
CA SER A 187 1.55 -18.87 14.30
C SER A 187 1.97 -18.09 13.05
N ASN A 188 3.28 -18.06 12.78
CA ASN A 188 3.87 -17.32 11.65
C ASN A 188 3.50 -15.81 11.62
N GLY A 189 3.09 -15.28 12.78
CA GLY A 189 2.72 -13.90 13.01
C GLY A 189 3.88 -12.94 12.79
N SER A 190 3.66 -11.80 12.13
CA SER A 190 4.70 -10.78 11.99
C SER A 190 4.59 -9.76 13.13
N ILE A 191 5.68 -9.59 13.89
CA ILE A 191 5.75 -8.57 14.97
C ILE A 191 5.46 -7.16 14.42
N GLY A 192 6.01 -6.84 13.25
CA GLY A 192 5.71 -5.57 12.58
C GLY A 192 4.23 -5.40 12.22
N ASN A 193 3.52 -6.48 11.84
CA ASN A 193 2.09 -6.39 11.58
C ASN A 193 1.30 -6.16 12.87
N PHE A 194 1.69 -6.77 13.98
CA PHE A 194 1.04 -6.57 15.28
C PHE A 194 1.28 -5.15 15.82
N PHE A 195 2.51 -4.64 15.70
CA PHE A 195 2.83 -3.25 16.02
C PHE A 195 1.99 -2.28 15.18
N PHE A 196 1.94 -2.51 13.86
CA PHE A 196 1.17 -1.70 12.92
C PHE A 196 -0.33 -1.73 13.27
N ALA A 197 -0.89 -2.91 13.49
CA ALA A 197 -2.30 -3.08 13.85
C ALA A 197 -2.63 -2.40 15.18
N GLY A 198 -1.76 -2.53 16.19
CA GLY A 198 -1.90 -1.82 17.46
C GLY A 198 -1.92 -0.30 17.28
N ALA A 199 -1.01 0.25 16.49
CA ALA A 199 -0.98 1.67 16.16
C ALA A 199 -2.24 2.13 15.40
N ARG A 200 -2.68 1.37 14.39
CA ARG A 200 -3.88 1.69 13.62
C ARG A 200 -5.12 1.75 14.50
N VAL A 201 -5.33 0.74 15.35
CA VAL A 201 -6.50 0.69 16.23
C VAL A 201 -6.42 1.80 17.29
N PHE A 202 -5.23 2.09 17.80
CA PHE A 202 -5.05 3.20 18.74
C PHE A 202 -5.40 4.56 18.12
N PHE A 203 -4.87 4.86 16.92
CA PHE A 203 -5.11 6.14 16.26
C PHE A 203 -6.46 6.23 15.55
N GLN A 204 -7.13 5.11 15.31
CA GLN A 204 -8.28 5.03 14.41
C GLN A 204 -7.97 5.66 13.05
N SER A 205 -6.75 5.43 12.55
CA SER A 205 -6.27 6.00 11.30
C SER A 205 -5.15 5.15 10.71
N LEU A 206 -5.34 4.70 9.47
CA LEU A 206 -4.33 3.98 8.71
C LEU A 206 -3.11 4.86 8.44
N ASP A 207 -3.32 6.09 7.94
CA ASP A 207 -2.24 7.02 7.62
C ASP A 207 -1.41 7.41 8.85
N ALA A 208 -2.03 7.62 10.01
CA ALA A 208 -1.30 7.90 11.26
C ALA A 208 -0.42 6.72 11.70
N ALA A 209 -0.91 5.48 11.52
CA ALA A 209 -0.14 4.27 11.81
C ALA A 209 1.05 4.12 10.85
N ILE A 210 0.87 4.43 9.56
CA ILE A 210 1.95 4.45 8.57
C ILE A 210 3.00 5.50 8.94
N PHE A 211 2.56 6.70 9.33
CA PHE A 211 3.46 7.77 9.76
C PHE A 211 4.30 7.33 10.97
N LEU A 212 3.67 6.76 12.00
CA LEU A 212 4.39 6.24 13.16
C LEU A 212 5.40 5.16 12.75
N PHE A 213 4.98 4.17 11.95
CA PHE A 213 5.86 3.10 11.48
C PHE A 213 7.07 3.67 10.73
N SER A 214 6.84 4.70 9.89
CA SER A 214 7.87 5.37 9.12
C SER A 214 8.88 6.11 9.99
N ARG A 215 8.44 6.73 11.09
CA ARG A 215 9.33 7.37 12.07
C ARG A 215 10.13 6.36 12.88
N VAL A 216 9.49 5.28 13.34
CA VAL A 216 10.17 4.20 14.06
C VAL A 216 11.15 3.45 13.16
N SER A 217 10.89 3.36 11.86
CA SER A 217 11.80 2.70 10.91
C SER A 217 12.84 3.63 10.31
N ASP A 218 12.85 4.90 10.69
CA ASP A 218 13.69 5.97 10.12
C ASP A 218 13.70 5.97 8.57
N ILE A 219 12.50 5.91 7.98
CA ILE A 219 12.32 5.98 6.53
C ILE A 219 12.70 7.40 6.06
N PRO A 220 13.46 7.55 4.95
CA PRO A 220 13.80 8.85 4.36
C PRO A 220 12.58 9.76 4.22
N ALA A 221 12.71 11.02 4.60
CA ALA A 221 11.57 11.94 4.68
C ALA A 221 10.86 12.16 3.33
N GLU A 222 11.60 12.02 2.23
CA GLU A 222 11.09 12.17 0.87
C GLU A 222 10.48 10.87 0.30
N SER A 223 10.65 9.73 0.99
CA SER A 223 10.03 8.46 0.63
C SER A 223 8.69 8.29 1.34
N LEU A 224 7.61 8.23 0.57
CA LEU A 224 6.25 8.07 1.08
C LEU A 224 5.77 6.63 0.86
N VAL A 225 5.11 6.07 1.86
CA VAL A 225 4.32 4.83 1.72
C VAL A 225 2.86 5.25 1.83
N LEU A 226 2.10 5.10 0.76
CA LEU A 226 0.72 5.59 0.68
C LEU A 226 -0.23 4.40 0.49
N PRO A 227 -1.24 4.24 1.36
CA PRO A 227 -2.32 3.33 1.09
C PRO A 227 -3.18 3.95 -0.01
N VAL A 228 -3.53 3.15 -1.04
CA VAL A 228 -4.33 3.68 -2.14
C VAL A 228 -5.73 4.12 -1.69
N ILE A 229 -6.24 3.52 -0.60
CA ILE A 229 -7.49 3.89 0.07
C ILE A 229 -7.17 4.12 1.54
N SER A 230 -7.54 5.29 2.06
CA SER A 230 -7.51 5.58 3.49
C SER A 230 -8.85 5.16 4.11
N THR A 231 -8.89 3.99 4.75
CA THR A 231 -10.08 3.47 5.45
C THR A 231 -9.68 2.79 6.75
N ASN A 232 -10.61 2.69 7.70
CA ASN A 232 -10.50 1.82 8.87
C ASN A 232 -11.32 0.54 8.73
N ASP A 233 -12.01 0.37 7.60
CA ASP A 233 -12.94 -0.71 7.34
C ASP A 233 -12.27 -1.82 6.53
N ARG A 234 -12.85 -3.01 6.59
CA ARG A 234 -12.35 -4.15 5.82
C ARG A 234 -12.83 -4.03 4.38
N LEU A 235 -11.89 -4.04 3.46
CA LEU A 235 -12.15 -4.17 2.02
C LEU A 235 -11.66 -5.53 1.52
N THR A 236 -12.51 -6.21 0.75
CA THR A 236 -12.18 -7.49 0.10
C THR A 236 -12.01 -7.27 -1.39
N LEU A 237 -10.99 -7.87 -2.00
CA LEU A 237 -10.85 -7.85 -3.45
C LEU A 237 -11.69 -8.96 -4.08
N GLY A 238 -12.42 -8.66 -5.15
CA GLY A 238 -13.08 -9.63 -6.01
C GLY A 238 -12.58 -9.52 -7.45
N CYS A 239 -12.73 -10.59 -8.22
CA CYS A 239 -12.57 -10.56 -9.67
C CYS A 239 -13.71 -11.28 -10.38
N GLU A 240 -14.01 -10.81 -11.59
CA GLU A 240 -14.91 -11.47 -12.55
C GLU A 240 -14.03 -12.07 -13.65
N LEU A 241 -14.26 -13.34 -14.00
CA LEU A 241 -13.60 -14.01 -15.12
C LEU A 241 -14.43 -13.85 -16.41
N TRP A 242 -13.82 -14.11 -17.56
CA TRP A 242 -14.50 -14.00 -18.86
C TRP A 242 -15.68 -14.97 -19.05
N ASP A 243 -15.74 -16.05 -18.28
CA ASP A 243 -16.87 -16.99 -18.26
C ASP A 243 -18.01 -16.56 -17.32
N GLY A 244 -17.87 -15.41 -16.65
CA GLY A 244 -18.84 -14.88 -15.68
C GLY A 244 -18.63 -15.36 -14.23
N THR A 245 -17.66 -16.23 -13.97
CA THR A 245 -17.33 -16.67 -12.61
C THR A 245 -16.82 -15.51 -11.76
N ILE A 246 -17.28 -15.41 -10.51
CA ILE A 246 -16.77 -14.44 -9.54
C ILE A 246 -15.90 -15.15 -8.51
N VAL A 247 -14.66 -14.70 -8.35
CA VAL A 247 -13.73 -15.15 -7.30
C VAL A 247 -13.59 -14.03 -6.27
N ARG A 248 -13.64 -14.40 -4.98
CA ARG A 248 -13.62 -13.44 -3.86
C ARG A 248 -12.44 -13.74 -2.95
N GLY A 249 -11.72 -12.70 -2.57
CA GLY A 249 -10.50 -12.79 -1.76
C GLY A 249 -9.24 -12.76 -2.62
N GLN A 250 -8.24 -12.00 -2.17
CA GLN A 250 -7.00 -11.80 -2.92
C GLN A 250 -6.22 -13.10 -3.06
N ASN A 251 -6.13 -13.89 -1.99
CA ASN A 251 -5.48 -15.19 -2.01
C ASN A 251 -6.22 -16.18 -2.91
N GLU A 252 -7.56 -16.20 -2.91
CA GLU A 252 -8.32 -17.11 -3.78
C GLU A 252 -8.06 -16.82 -5.27
N ILE A 253 -7.82 -15.55 -5.62
CA ILE A 253 -7.47 -15.14 -6.98
C ILE A 253 -6.04 -15.63 -7.31
N SER A 254 -5.08 -15.38 -6.43
CA SER A 254 -3.64 -15.47 -6.74
C SER A 254 -2.94 -16.74 -6.26
N HIS A 255 -3.29 -17.24 -5.09
CA HIS A 255 -2.68 -18.40 -4.41
C HIS A 255 -3.61 -19.01 -3.33
N PRO A 256 -4.69 -19.72 -3.71
CA PRO A 256 -5.61 -20.31 -2.74
C PRO A 256 -4.89 -21.31 -1.83
N ALA A 257 -5.15 -21.20 -0.54
CA ALA A 257 -4.69 -22.17 0.43
C ALA A 257 -5.64 -23.38 0.39
N TYR A 258 -5.30 -24.44 -0.34
CA TYR A 258 -6.07 -25.70 -0.37
C TYR A 258 -6.04 -26.43 1.00
N GLY A 259 -6.65 -25.84 2.03
CA GLY A 259 -6.74 -26.40 3.38
C GLY A 259 -5.41 -26.57 4.13
N SER A 260 -4.29 -26.08 3.59
CA SER A 260 -2.96 -26.23 4.18
C SER A 260 -2.65 -25.07 5.14
N ILE A 261 -2.49 -25.40 6.44
CA ILE A 261 -2.03 -24.46 7.48
C ILE A 261 -0.50 -24.36 7.38
N GLY A 262 -0.01 -23.61 6.40
CA GLY A 262 1.42 -23.38 6.18
C GLY A 262 1.68 -21.99 5.59
N PRO A 263 2.95 -21.54 5.57
CA PRO A 263 3.32 -20.33 4.82
C PRO A 263 2.84 -20.50 3.38
N VAL A 264 2.09 -19.52 2.86
CA VAL A 264 1.73 -19.51 1.45
C VAL A 264 3.02 -19.48 0.64
N ASP A 265 3.25 -20.54 -0.14
CA ASP A 265 4.29 -20.55 -1.15
C ASP A 265 3.79 -19.76 -2.36
N LYS A 266 4.32 -18.54 -2.54
CA LYS A 266 4.12 -17.74 -3.75
C LYS A 266 5.03 -18.20 -4.91
N GLY A 267 5.80 -19.26 -4.69
CA GLY A 267 6.63 -19.91 -5.69
C GLY A 267 5.81 -20.56 -6.80
N ARG A 268 6.45 -20.75 -7.94
CA ARG A 268 5.83 -21.37 -9.11
C ARG A 268 5.36 -22.79 -8.83
N SER A 269 4.20 -23.12 -9.42
CA SER A 269 3.78 -24.48 -9.80
C SER A 269 2.97 -25.32 -8.80
N SER A 270 2.65 -24.84 -7.59
CA SER A 270 1.74 -25.62 -6.70
C SER A 270 0.26 -25.36 -6.94
N VAL A 271 -0.07 -24.31 -7.69
CA VAL A 271 -1.45 -23.82 -7.84
C VAL A 271 -1.86 -23.83 -9.33
N PRO A 272 -3.00 -24.44 -9.70
CA PRO A 272 -3.48 -24.44 -11.07
C PRO A 272 -3.88 -23.04 -11.53
N ALA A 273 -3.78 -22.81 -12.84
CA ALA A 273 -4.30 -21.60 -13.48
C ALA A 273 -5.80 -21.44 -13.22
N LEU A 274 -6.28 -20.20 -13.29
CA LEU A 274 -7.71 -19.91 -13.24
C LEU A 274 -8.42 -20.57 -14.44
N PRO A 275 -9.68 -21.01 -14.27
CA PRO A 275 -10.44 -21.69 -15.33
C PRO A 275 -10.70 -20.80 -16.56
N SER A 276 -10.67 -19.49 -16.36
CA SER A 276 -10.80 -18.47 -17.40
C SER A 276 -9.98 -17.23 -17.01
N ARG A 277 -9.63 -16.41 -18.00
CA ARG A 277 -8.87 -15.17 -17.78
C ARG A 277 -9.69 -14.20 -16.92
N ILE A 278 -9.00 -13.40 -16.10
CA ILE A 278 -9.63 -12.31 -15.37
C ILE A 278 -10.09 -11.24 -16.36
N LYS A 279 -11.36 -10.85 -16.26
CA LYS A 279 -11.98 -9.77 -17.04
C LYS A 279 -11.85 -8.44 -16.33
N ARG A 280 -12.12 -8.38 -15.02
CA ARG A 280 -11.96 -7.18 -14.18
C ARG A 280 -11.77 -7.53 -12.70
N VAL A 281 -11.27 -6.57 -11.93
CA VAL A 281 -11.24 -6.62 -10.45
C VAL A 281 -12.06 -5.48 -9.87
N PHE A 282 -12.56 -5.67 -8.65
CA PHE A 282 -13.39 -4.69 -7.95
C PHE A 282 -13.30 -4.90 -6.43
N TYR A 283 -13.63 -3.86 -5.66
CA TYR A 283 -13.70 -3.94 -4.21
C TYR A 283 -15.07 -4.41 -3.75
N MET A 284 -15.10 -5.16 -2.66
CA MET A 284 -16.30 -5.64 -1.99
C MET A 284 -16.27 -5.30 -0.51
N SER A 285 -17.42 -4.97 0.07
CA SER A 285 -17.60 -4.81 1.51
C SER A 285 -18.74 -5.70 2.01
N SER A 286 -18.64 -6.09 3.28
CA SER A 286 -19.70 -6.78 4.02
C SER A 286 -20.55 -5.83 4.87
N GLU A 287 -20.26 -4.53 4.89
CA GLU A 287 -21.05 -3.53 5.63
C GLU A 287 -22.40 -3.28 4.96
N GLY A 288 -23.51 -3.62 5.62
CA GLY A 288 -24.87 -3.50 5.05
C GLY A 288 -25.75 -4.70 5.37
N THR A 289 -26.75 -4.99 4.53
CA THR A 289 -27.78 -6.04 4.72
C THR A 289 -27.26 -7.49 4.56
N ASN A 290 -26.08 -7.80 5.11
CA ASN A 290 -25.48 -9.14 5.22
C ASN A 290 -25.15 -9.86 3.91
N SER A 291 -24.79 -9.14 2.85
CA SER A 291 -24.22 -9.74 1.63
C SER A 291 -23.00 -8.95 1.15
N LEU A 292 -21.91 -9.66 0.85
CA LEU A 292 -20.75 -9.11 0.15
C LEU A 292 -21.20 -8.53 -1.20
N HIS A 293 -21.09 -7.22 -1.35
CA HIS A 293 -21.47 -6.50 -2.57
C HIS A 293 -20.32 -5.61 -3.04
N GLU A 294 -20.33 -5.28 -4.33
CA GLU A 294 -19.34 -4.38 -4.93
C GLU A 294 -19.48 -2.97 -4.32
N VAL A 295 -18.34 -2.35 -4.01
CA VAL A 295 -18.25 -1.00 -3.44
C VAL A 295 -17.23 -0.16 -4.19
N PHE A 296 -17.37 1.15 -4.10
CA PHE A 296 -16.53 2.13 -4.82
C PHE A 296 -15.79 3.02 -3.80
N PRO A 297 -14.74 2.49 -3.16
CA PRO A 297 -14.01 3.26 -2.15
C PRO A 297 -13.35 4.49 -2.79
N THR A 298 -13.26 5.57 -2.03
CA THR A 298 -12.58 6.78 -2.48
C THR A 298 -11.07 6.61 -2.37
N VAL A 299 -10.35 7.01 -3.42
CA VAL A 299 -8.88 7.05 -3.42
C VAL A 299 -8.36 8.01 -2.35
N ASN A 300 -7.24 7.66 -1.72
CA ASN A 300 -6.53 8.57 -0.82
C ASN A 300 -6.11 9.85 -1.57
N PRO A 301 -6.56 11.05 -1.17
CA PRO A 301 -6.23 12.30 -1.85
C PRO A 301 -4.72 12.53 -2.01
N ALA A 302 -3.91 12.11 -1.03
CA ALA A 302 -2.46 12.21 -1.09
C ALA A 302 -1.86 11.46 -2.30
N VAL A 303 -2.50 10.38 -2.76
CA VAL A 303 -2.09 9.66 -3.97
C VAL A 303 -2.34 10.48 -5.23
N LEU A 304 -3.50 11.13 -5.34
CA LEU A 304 -3.83 12.01 -6.47
C LEU A 304 -2.90 13.23 -6.52
N ASP A 305 -2.59 13.79 -5.35
CA ASP A 305 -1.64 14.90 -5.22
C ASP A 305 -0.24 14.50 -5.71
N GLN A 306 0.26 13.32 -5.31
CA GLN A 306 1.55 12.83 -5.79
C GLN A 306 1.52 12.54 -7.29
N LEU A 307 0.50 11.84 -7.80
CA LEU A 307 0.34 11.56 -9.24
C LEU A 307 0.41 12.81 -10.11
N SER A 308 -0.16 13.91 -9.61
CA SER A 308 -0.20 15.20 -10.31
C SER A 308 1.17 15.89 -10.38
N ASN A 309 2.13 15.50 -9.54
CA ASN A 309 3.38 16.24 -9.35
C ASN A 309 4.65 15.46 -9.68
N VAL A 310 4.59 14.13 -9.80
CA VAL A 310 5.79 13.31 -10.05
C VAL A 310 6.37 13.43 -11.47
N ASP A 311 7.67 13.18 -11.57
CA ASP A 311 8.45 13.18 -12.81
C ASP A 311 8.28 11.89 -13.61
N CYS A 312 7.89 10.79 -12.98
CA CYS A 312 7.59 9.53 -13.64
C CYS A 312 6.64 8.66 -12.81
N ILE A 313 5.74 7.96 -13.52
CA ILE A 313 4.82 6.98 -12.97
C ILE A 313 5.34 5.59 -13.34
N VAL A 314 5.42 4.70 -12.37
CA VAL A 314 5.92 3.33 -12.54
C VAL A 314 4.85 2.34 -12.11
N TYR A 315 4.51 1.41 -13.01
CA TYR A 315 3.74 0.22 -12.69
C TYR A 315 4.74 -0.90 -12.43
N ALA A 316 4.97 -1.21 -11.14
CA ALA A 316 6.01 -2.14 -10.74
C ALA A 316 5.70 -3.59 -11.14
N MET A 317 6.73 -4.44 -11.18
CA MET A 317 6.54 -5.87 -11.35
C MET A 317 5.86 -6.49 -10.12
N GLY A 318 5.08 -7.54 -10.37
CA GLY A 318 4.25 -8.22 -9.37
C GLY A 318 2.93 -8.70 -9.96
N SER A 319 2.07 -9.27 -9.13
CA SER A 319 0.76 -9.77 -9.55
C SER A 319 -0.09 -8.67 -10.17
N LEU A 320 -0.49 -8.85 -11.42
CA LEU A 320 -1.18 -7.81 -12.19
C LEU A 320 -2.52 -7.44 -11.56
N PHE A 321 -3.37 -8.43 -11.29
CA PHE A 321 -4.75 -8.21 -10.86
C PHE A 321 -4.90 -8.10 -9.35
N THR A 322 -3.97 -8.67 -8.57
CA THR A 322 -4.02 -8.60 -7.10
C THR A 322 -3.09 -7.59 -6.46
N SER A 323 -2.13 -7.01 -7.19
CA SER A 323 -1.24 -5.95 -6.68
C SER A 323 -1.40 -4.61 -7.38
N LEU A 324 -1.41 -4.60 -8.72
CA LEU A 324 -1.48 -3.34 -9.48
C LEU A 324 -2.92 -2.87 -9.66
N CYS A 325 -3.74 -3.66 -10.38
CA CYS A 325 -5.10 -3.28 -10.74
C CYS A 325 -5.98 -2.81 -9.58
N PRO A 326 -5.91 -3.34 -8.33
CA PRO A 326 -6.73 -2.84 -7.23
C PRO A 326 -6.51 -1.34 -6.96
N SER A 327 -5.29 -0.85 -7.17
CA SER A 327 -4.99 0.57 -7.04
C SER A 327 -5.50 1.39 -8.24
N LEU A 328 -5.54 0.78 -9.43
CA LEU A 328 -5.79 1.45 -10.70
C LEU A 328 -7.28 1.59 -11.03
N VAL A 329 -8.14 0.71 -10.49
CA VAL A 329 -9.60 0.74 -10.74
C VAL A 329 -10.32 1.88 -10.04
N LEU A 330 -9.65 2.64 -9.17
CA LEU A 330 -10.28 3.69 -8.38
C LEU A 330 -10.54 4.95 -9.20
N LEU A 331 -11.66 5.62 -8.89
CA LEU A 331 -12.02 6.89 -9.51
C LEU A 331 -10.95 7.94 -9.25
N GLY A 332 -10.62 8.74 -10.28
CA GLY A 332 -9.58 9.78 -10.24
C GLY A 332 -8.19 9.31 -10.65
N ILE A 333 -7.86 8.01 -10.50
CA ILE A 333 -6.52 7.51 -10.85
C ILE A 333 -6.30 7.57 -12.37
N GLY A 334 -7.20 6.99 -13.16
CA GLY A 334 -7.12 7.01 -14.62
C GLY A 334 -7.12 8.44 -15.17
N GLU A 335 -8.00 9.28 -14.66
CA GLU A 335 -8.15 10.68 -15.04
C GLU A 335 -6.85 11.47 -14.83
N VAL A 336 -6.23 11.35 -13.66
CA VAL A 336 -4.97 12.06 -13.39
C VAL A 336 -3.86 11.49 -14.26
N ILE A 337 -3.68 10.17 -14.32
CA ILE A 337 -2.59 9.56 -15.09
C ILE A 337 -2.66 9.94 -16.57
N SER A 338 -3.83 9.85 -17.21
CA SER A 338 -3.98 10.15 -18.65
C SER A 338 -3.65 11.61 -18.99
N SER A 339 -3.84 12.52 -18.04
CA SER A 339 -3.50 13.94 -18.18
C SER A 339 -1.99 14.25 -18.06
N ARG A 340 -1.19 13.32 -17.51
CA ARG A 340 0.25 13.53 -17.30
C ARG A 340 1.04 13.39 -18.59
N SER A 341 2.02 14.27 -18.80
CA SER A 341 2.99 14.18 -19.90
C SER A 341 4.30 13.48 -19.53
N CYS A 342 4.42 12.96 -18.30
CA CYS A 342 5.61 12.28 -17.82
C CYS A 342 5.76 10.87 -18.42
N PRO A 343 6.96 10.24 -18.32
CA PRO A 343 7.12 8.81 -18.50
C PRO A 343 6.12 8.03 -17.65
N LYS A 344 5.52 7.00 -18.26
CA LYS A 344 4.62 6.05 -17.61
C LYS A 344 5.11 4.65 -17.96
N VAL A 345 5.84 4.06 -17.03
CA VAL A 345 6.73 2.93 -17.27
C VAL A 345 6.12 1.68 -16.66
N LEU A 346 5.83 0.68 -17.49
CA LEU A 346 5.46 -0.65 -17.02
C LEU A 346 6.72 -1.51 -16.88
N LEU A 347 6.91 -2.10 -15.71
CA LEU A 347 7.93 -3.12 -15.46
C LEU A 347 7.30 -4.49 -15.69
N LEU A 348 7.57 -5.12 -16.84
CA LEU A 348 6.95 -6.39 -17.18
C LEU A 348 7.45 -7.52 -16.27
N ASN A 349 6.54 -8.40 -15.85
CA ASN A 349 6.93 -9.61 -15.13
C ASN A 349 7.82 -10.49 -16.02
N GLY A 350 8.85 -11.12 -15.46
CA GLY A 350 9.71 -12.06 -16.22
C GLY A 350 9.15 -13.46 -16.31
N THR A 351 8.02 -13.73 -15.65
CA THR A 351 7.55 -15.09 -15.39
C THR A 351 6.03 -15.06 -15.27
N HIS A 352 5.37 -16.06 -15.87
CA HIS A 352 3.93 -16.26 -15.75
C HIS A 352 3.53 -16.64 -14.32
N ASP A 353 2.41 -16.09 -13.86
CA ASP A 353 1.72 -16.48 -12.64
C ASP A 353 0.31 -17.04 -12.95
N ARG A 354 -0.43 -17.40 -11.91
CA ARG A 354 -1.80 -17.92 -12.02
C ARG A 354 -2.77 -16.92 -12.68
N GLU A 355 -2.56 -15.62 -12.45
CA GLU A 355 -3.49 -14.55 -12.87
C GLU A 355 -3.37 -14.24 -14.37
N THR A 356 -2.17 -14.42 -14.92
CA THR A 356 -1.79 -13.95 -16.25
C THR A 356 -1.47 -15.07 -17.24
N SER A 357 -2.00 -16.27 -17.00
CA SER A 357 -1.76 -17.43 -17.88
C SER A 357 -2.09 -17.13 -19.35
N GLY A 358 -1.10 -17.29 -20.22
CA GLY A 358 -1.20 -17.02 -21.66
C GLY A 358 -1.23 -15.54 -22.05
N PHE A 359 -0.85 -14.62 -21.16
CA PHE A 359 -0.70 -13.21 -21.48
C PHE A 359 0.58 -12.97 -22.28
N SER A 360 0.49 -12.07 -23.27
CA SER A 360 1.65 -11.38 -23.86
C SER A 360 1.85 -10.03 -23.18
N ALA A 361 2.93 -9.33 -23.52
CA ALA A 361 3.18 -7.97 -23.05
C ALA A 361 2.03 -7.01 -23.38
N SER A 362 1.46 -7.10 -24.58
CA SER A 362 0.30 -6.27 -24.95
C SER A 362 -0.95 -6.59 -24.12
N SER A 363 -1.14 -7.83 -23.65
CA SER A 363 -2.23 -8.19 -22.73
C SER A 363 -2.09 -7.49 -21.38
N PHE A 364 -0.87 -7.31 -20.85
CA PHE A 364 -0.64 -6.54 -19.62
C PHE A 364 -1.03 -5.06 -19.82
N VAL A 365 -0.63 -4.48 -20.95
CA VAL A 365 -0.96 -3.10 -21.32
C VAL A 365 -2.48 -2.90 -21.41
N ILE A 366 -3.20 -3.84 -22.05
CA ILE A 366 -4.67 -3.80 -22.12
C ILE A 366 -5.30 -3.94 -20.73
N ALA A 367 -4.86 -4.89 -19.91
CA ALA A 367 -5.43 -5.08 -18.58
C ALA A 367 -5.27 -3.85 -17.68
N ILE A 368 -4.11 -3.18 -17.72
CA ILE A 368 -3.89 -1.91 -17.02
C ILE A 368 -4.79 -0.81 -17.58
N THR A 369 -4.89 -0.72 -18.91
CA THR A 369 -5.76 0.25 -19.59
C THR A 369 -7.22 0.04 -19.21
N ASP A 370 -7.70 -1.21 -19.19
CA ASP A 370 -9.06 -1.57 -18.82
C ASP A 370 -9.36 -1.30 -17.35
N ALA A 371 -8.39 -1.52 -16.46
CA ALA A 371 -8.52 -1.16 -15.06
C ALA A 371 -8.67 0.36 -14.88
N LEU A 372 -7.77 1.15 -15.51
CA LEU A 372 -7.77 2.61 -15.42
C LEU A 372 -9.00 3.24 -16.09
N ASN A 373 -9.43 2.69 -17.23
CA ASN A 373 -10.66 3.10 -17.90
C ASN A 373 -11.91 2.59 -17.21
N ARG A 374 -11.78 1.61 -16.30
CA ARG A 374 -12.89 0.87 -15.69
C ARG A 374 -13.82 0.30 -16.76
N THR A 375 -13.26 -0.21 -17.85
CA THR A 375 -13.97 -0.62 -19.09
C THR A 375 -15.20 -1.48 -18.84
N TYR A 376 -15.13 -2.38 -17.86
CA TYR A 376 -16.17 -3.35 -17.54
C TYR A 376 -16.95 -3.05 -16.24
N GLY A 377 -16.77 -1.85 -15.67
CA GLY A 377 -17.46 -1.40 -14.46
C GLY A 377 -18.77 -0.67 -14.74
N ASP A 378 -19.17 0.22 -13.82
CA ASP A 378 -20.32 1.11 -14.03
C ASP A 378 -20.06 2.05 -15.23
N SER A 379 -20.94 1.98 -16.22
CA SER A 379 -20.89 2.78 -17.44
C SER A 379 -20.78 4.29 -17.22
N HIS A 380 -21.27 4.83 -16.10
CA HIS A 380 -21.19 6.27 -15.78
C HIS A 380 -19.78 6.70 -15.38
N ASN A 381 -18.95 5.74 -14.96
CA ASN A 381 -17.60 5.97 -14.47
C ASN A 381 -16.52 5.56 -15.48
N CYS A 382 -16.89 5.03 -16.65
CA CYS A 382 -15.95 4.55 -17.64
C CYS A 382 -15.23 5.69 -18.37
N LEU A 383 -13.94 5.51 -18.64
CA LEU A 383 -13.15 6.34 -19.53
C LEU A 383 -12.91 5.59 -20.86
N LYS A 384 -12.40 6.31 -21.86
CA LYS A 384 -12.11 5.76 -23.20
C LYS A 384 -10.71 6.18 -23.70
N HIS A 385 -9.75 6.27 -22.78
CA HIS A 385 -8.39 6.64 -23.11
C HIS A 385 -7.65 5.50 -23.81
N PHE A 386 -6.77 5.84 -24.74
CA PHE A 386 -5.92 4.87 -25.43
C PHE A 386 -4.80 4.36 -24.50
N PRO A 387 -4.29 3.13 -24.71
CA PRO A 387 -3.22 2.58 -23.87
C PRO A 387 -1.99 3.49 -23.74
N SER A 388 -1.60 4.16 -24.83
CA SER A 388 -0.47 5.10 -24.87
C SER A 388 -0.60 6.30 -23.93
N GLN A 389 -1.83 6.62 -23.48
CA GLN A 389 -2.06 7.67 -22.48
C GLN A 389 -1.70 7.21 -21.07
N TYR A 390 -1.75 5.91 -20.80
CA TYR A 390 -1.46 5.31 -19.50
C TYR A 390 -0.07 4.69 -19.40
N ILE A 391 0.43 4.12 -20.48
CA ILE A 391 1.76 3.51 -20.54
C ILE A 391 2.41 4.04 -21.81
N ASN A 392 3.66 4.49 -21.74
CA ASN A 392 4.40 4.90 -22.93
C ASN A 392 5.75 4.19 -23.07
N THR A 393 6.18 3.49 -22.02
CA THR A 393 7.45 2.77 -21.98
C THR A 393 7.24 1.42 -21.31
N LEU A 394 7.83 0.37 -21.88
CA LEU A 394 7.85 -0.98 -21.31
C LEU A 394 9.29 -1.39 -21.04
N LEU A 395 9.62 -1.73 -19.79
CA LEU A 395 10.87 -2.40 -19.45
C LEU A 395 10.60 -3.90 -19.38
N VAL A 396 11.38 -4.68 -20.11
CA VAL A 396 11.20 -6.13 -20.28
C VAL A 396 12.43 -6.85 -19.76
N PRO A 397 12.30 -7.82 -18.83
CA PRO A 397 13.45 -8.59 -18.38
C PRO A 397 13.89 -9.52 -19.51
N LYS A 398 15.18 -9.52 -19.81
CA LYS A 398 15.82 -10.41 -20.77
C LYS A 398 15.54 -11.87 -20.37
N ASP A 399 15.37 -12.73 -21.37
CA ASP A 399 15.04 -14.15 -21.16
C ASP A 399 13.74 -14.38 -20.35
N GLY A 400 12.90 -13.36 -20.21
CA GLY A 400 11.58 -13.45 -19.59
C GLY A 400 10.62 -14.32 -20.41
N GLU A 401 9.69 -14.96 -19.73
CA GLU A 401 8.80 -15.95 -20.36
C GLU A 401 7.54 -15.33 -20.99
N ILE A 402 7.28 -14.06 -20.74
CA ILE A 402 6.11 -13.36 -21.27
C ILE A 402 6.41 -12.96 -22.72
N PRO A 403 5.64 -13.45 -23.71
CA PRO A 403 5.87 -13.12 -25.11
C PRO A 403 5.76 -11.62 -25.37
N ILE A 404 6.70 -11.08 -26.15
CA ILE A 404 6.69 -9.69 -26.60
C ILE A 404 6.15 -9.63 -28.03
N ASP A 405 4.97 -9.02 -28.18
CA ASP A 405 4.23 -8.90 -29.42
C ASP A 405 4.32 -7.48 -29.99
N ASP A 406 5.51 -7.15 -30.51
CA ASP A 406 5.90 -5.79 -30.96
C ASP A 406 4.89 -5.09 -31.87
N GLN A 407 4.29 -5.82 -32.82
CA GLN A 407 3.31 -5.24 -33.73
C GLN A 407 2.03 -4.78 -33.01
N ILE A 408 1.60 -5.53 -31.99
CA ILE A 408 0.41 -5.21 -31.19
C ILE A 408 0.75 -4.08 -30.21
N LEU A 409 1.93 -4.11 -29.58
CA LEU A 409 2.40 -3.01 -28.73
C LEU A 409 2.45 -1.68 -29.51
N ARG A 410 2.96 -1.70 -30.74
CA ARG A 410 2.98 -0.52 -31.63
C ARG A 410 1.58 -0.04 -31.99
N SER A 411 0.63 -0.93 -32.26
CA SER A 411 -0.75 -0.53 -32.55
C SER A 411 -1.47 0.06 -31.33
N GLN A 412 -1.02 -0.29 -30.11
CA GLN A 412 -1.43 0.33 -28.85
C GLN A 412 -0.71 1.66 -28.56
N GLY A 413 0.22 2.08 -29.43
CA GLY A 413 1.00 3.31 -29.30
C GLY A 413 2.19 3.18 -28.33
N ILE A 414 2.61 1.96 -28.00
CA ILE A 414 3.78 1.68 -27.18
C ILE A 414 4.98 1.43 -28.10
N PHE A 415 5.82 2.46 -28.27
CA PHE A 415 6.98 2.39 -29.17
C PHE A 415 8.30 2.15 -28.44
N ASP A 416 8.36 2.46 -27.15
CA ASP A 416 9.57 2.36 -26.35
C ASP A 416 9.54 1.09 -25.50
N VAL A 417 10.12 0.02 -26.06
CA VAL A 417 10.28 -1.27 -25.39
C VAL A 417 11.77 -1.50 -25.15
N VAL A 418 12.18 -1.54 -23.89
CA VAL A 418 13.58 -1.64 -23.48
C VAL A 418 13.82 -2.99 -22.82
N ILE A 419 14.68 -3.80 -23.43
CA ILE A 419 15.14 -5.05 -22.82
C ILE A 419 16.18 -4.73 -21.75
N VAL A 420 16.01 -5.30 -20.56
CA VAL A 420 16.84 -5.07 -19.37
C VAL A 420 17.39 -6.41 -18.91
N ASP A 421 18.66 -6.46 -18.50
CA ASP A 421 19.24 -7.69 -17.97
C ASP A 421 18.46 -8.26 -16.78
N SER A 422 18.50 -9.58 -16.65
CA SER A 422 17.69 -10.34 -15.70
C SER A 422 18.53 -11.36 -14.93
N ILE A 423 17.97 -11.86 -13.85
CA ILE A 423 18.52 -12.93 -13.02
C ILE A 423 17.47 -14.03 -12.90
N ARG A 424 17.91 -15.29 -12.90
CA ARG A 424 17.05 -16.44 -12.63
C ARG A 424 17.07 -16.78 -11.15
N ASP A 425 15.98 -16.45 -10.46
CA ASP A 425 15.73 -16.89 -9.09
C ASP A 425 15.10 -18.30 -9.11
N PRO A 426 15.59 -19.24 -8.27
CA PRO A 426 15.10 -20.61 -8.26
C PRO A 426 13.65 -20.76 -7.81
N LYS A 427 13.10 -19.80 -7.05
CA LYS A 427 11.73 -19.84 -6.51
C LYS A 427 10.75 -19.04 -7.36
N VAL A 428 11.14 -17.83 -7.77
CA VAL A 428 10.24 -16.89 -8.46
C VAL A 428 10.47 -16.79 -9.96
N GLY A 429 11.48 -17.46 -10.51
CA GLY A 429 11.76 -17.48 -11.95
C GLY A 429 12.61 -16.30 -12.40
N ILE A 430 12.33 -15.76 -13.58
CA ILE A 430 13.09 -14.65 -14.15
C ILE A 430 12.64 -13.33 -13.51
N ILE A 431 13.59 -12.62 -12.92
CA ILE A 431 13.40 -11.29 -12.33
C ILE A 431 14.41 -10.32 -12.93
N PHE A 432 14.12 -9.02 -12.89
CA PHE A 432 15.09 -8.02 -13.30
C PHE A 432 16.37 -8.09 -12.47
N ASP A 433 17.52 -7.88 -13.11
CA ASP A 433 18.72 -7.47 -12.41
C ASP A 433 18.48 -6.08 -11.81
N PRO A 434 18.58 -5.90 -10.46
CA PRO A 434 18.23 -4.64 -9.82
C PRO A 434 19.02 -3.44 -10.34
N VAL A 435 20.32 -3.59 -10.59
CA VAL A 435 21.18 -2.50 -11.05
C VAL A 435 20.79 -2.08 -12.47
N SER A 436 20.66 -3.07 -13.36
CA SER A 436 20.30 -2.85 -14.77
C SER A 436 18.92 -2.21 -14.90
N LEU A 437 17.95 -2.63 -14.08
CA LEU A 437 16.62 -2.04 -14.05
C LEU A 437 16.63 -0.57 -13.65
N ILE A 438 17.30 -0.24 -12.56
CA ILE A 438 17.32 1.15 -12.07
C ILE A 438 18.10 2.06 -13.02
N ASN A 439 19.16 1.56 -13.65
CA ASN A 439 19.85 2.28 -14.72
C ASN A 439 18.93 2.52 -15.93
N ALA A 440 18.20 1.51 -16.39
CA ALA A 440 17.24 1.64 -17.49
C ALA A 440 16.13 2.65 -17.15
N LEU A 441 15.57 2.59 -15.95
CA LEU A 441 14.56 3.53 -15.47
C LEU A 441 15.13 4.97 -15.42
N GLY A 442 16.33 5.15 -14.86
CA GLY A 442 17.01 6.45 -14.83
C GLY A 442 17.25 7.04 -16.22
N ASN A 443 17.62 6.21 -17.19
CA ASN A 443 17.78 6.61 -18.59
C ASN A 443 16.46 7.06 -19.23
N VAL A 444 15.37 6.33 -18.99
CA VAL A 444 14.03 6.70 -19.47
C VAL A 444 13.62 8.06 -18.91
N VAL A 445 13.74 8.27 -17.60
CA VAL A 445 13.40 9.54 -16.95
C VAL A 445 14.26 10.68 -17.50
N SER A 446 15.57 10.48 -17.60
CA SER A 446 16.51 11.50 -18.11
C SER A 446 16.27 11.87 -19.58
N ARG A 447 15.81 10.92 -20.40
CA ARG A 447 15.46 11.21 -21.81
C ARG A 447 14.23 12.10 -21.92
N TYR A 448 13.18 11.82 -21.12
CA TYR A 448 11.96 12.62 -21.14
C TYR A 448 12.12 14.02 -20.55
N MET A 449 12.99 14.18 -19.54
CA MET A 449 13.28 15.51 -18.99
C MET A 449 13.98 16.39 -20.03
N ARG A 450 14.94 15.83 -20.78
CA ARG A 450 15.64 16.55 -21.87
C ARG A 450 14.75 16.95 -23.05
N THR A 451 13.60 16.31 -23.24
CA THR A 451 12.65 16.68 -24.30
C THR A 451 11.66 17.78 -23.89
N LYS A 452 11.69 18.22 -22.63
CA LYS A 452 10.83 19.31 -22.12
C LYS A 452 11.52 20.67 -22.10
N ASP A 453 12.85 20.69 -22.09
CA ASP A 453 13.69 21.87 -22.30
C ASP A 453 13.86 22.14 -23.79
#